data_AF-A0A7X4L3W1-F1
#
_entry.id   AF-A0A7X4L3W1-F1
#
_cell.length_a   1.000
_cell.length_b   1.000
_cell.length_c   1.000
_cell.angle_alpha   90.00
_cell.angle_beta   90.00
_cell.angle_gamma   90.00
#
_symmetry.space_group_name_H-M   'P 1'
#
loop_
_entity.id
_entity.type
_entity.pdbx_description
1 polymer ?
#
loop_
_entity_poly.entity_id
_entity_poly.type
_entity_poly.pdbx_seq_one_letter_code
_entity_poly.pdbx_strand_id
1 'polypeptide(L)'
;MFEVEYCNNPELGDIHSTDIKYDYTFDVEFNAKLKDLDKFLFLVDMHTIINSCGDDLLSITIDDFDEFWKINKQLLNFVNAIYGYKEYVNSYEPSLKPITEKYYNMKKWYRFICDFRNYIIHQSIIIKDYRPSDGDVFINIEEVAGLLSEYDYPKDWQRRNAEEFTEWIKTFKGDSLEIKDNHFLSMKNVTSLVIKEMSQMKDDVLMFAYKKSIKPSLVWLLEQIPKVDGIFQYAFIVDKANMPESICEPNYALEDFVRRMIKTLGDDSIICKELLNLLDREGYSLFYNGNCGIKDFIKNARISK
;
A
#
# COMPACT_ATOMS: atom_id res chain seq x y z
N MET A 1 -3.45 -33.02 16.32
CA MET A 1 -3.19 -33.52 14.95
C MET A 1 -4.37 -33.03 14.16
N PHE A 2 -4.12 -32.33 13.07
CA PHE A 2 -5.20 -31.69 12.34
C PHE A 2 -5.82 -32.69 11.37
N GLU A 3 -7.14 -32.66 11.28
CA GLU A 3 -7.92 -33.48 10.33
C GLU A 3 -8.71 -32.57 9.41
N VAL A 4 -8.81 -32.95 8.13
CA VAL A 4 -9.58 -32.17 7.15
C VAL A 4 -11.01 -32.69 7.10
N GLU A 5 -11.93 -31.79 7.35
CA GLU A 5 -13.37 -31.93 7.15
C GLU A 5 -13.80 -31.00 6.02
N TYR A 6 -14.88 -31.32 5.32
CA TYR A 6 -15.39 -30.49 4.23
C TYR A 6 -16.90 -30.57 4.09
N CYS A 7 -17.47 -29.61 3.37
CA CYS A 7 -18.88 -29.63 3.00
C CYS A 7 -19.11 -28.97 1.63
N ASN A 8 -20.26 -29.27 1.03
CA ASN A 8 -20.71 -28.61 -0.20
C ASN A 8 -21.23 -27.19 0.06
N ASN A 9 -21.74 -26.91 1.27
CA ASN A 9 -22.21 -25.60 1.67
C ASN A 9 -22.09 -25.44 3.20
N PRO A 10 -21.24 -24.51 3.69
CA PRO A 10 -21.04 -24.29 5.12
C PRO A 10 -22.30 -23.81 5.85
N GLU A 11 -23.28 -23.23 5.16
CA GLU A 11 -24.55 -22.79 5.75
C GLU A 11 -25.52 -23.94 6.05
N LEU A 12 -25.34 -25.10 5.42
CA LEU A 12 -26.24 -26.25 5.57
C LEU A 12 -25.75 -27.28 6.60
N GLY A 13 -24.47 -27.23 6.98
CA GLY A 13 -23.92 -28.03 8.08
C GLY A 13 -23.69 -29.53 7.78
N ASP A 14 -23.78 -29.96 6.52
CA ASP A 14 -23.48 -31.34 6.11
C ASP A 14 -21.96 -31.55 5.99
N ILE A 15 -21.32 -31.89 7.11
CA ILE A 15 -19.86 -32.07 7.22
C ILE A 15 -19.46 -33.52 6.92
N HIS A 16 -18.46 -33.67 6.06
CA HIS A 16 -17.81 -34.92 5.70
C HIS A 16 -16.35 -34.91 6.17
N SER A 17 -15.86 -36.04 6.67
CA SER A 17 -14.44 -36.20 7.02
C SER A 17 -13.64 -36.72 5.83
N THR A 18 -12.35 -36.40 5.79
CA THR A 18 -11.39 -36.99 4.87
C THR A 18 -10.37 -37.86 5.63
N ASP A 19 -9.58 -38.64 4.90
CA ASP A 19 -8.40 -39.33 5.45
C ASP A 19 -7.15 -38.43 5.53
N ILE A 20 -7.26 -37.14 5.17
CA ILE A 20 -6.15 -36.19 5.17
C ILE A 20 -5.89 -35.74 6.61
N LYS A 21 -4.63 -35.88 7.04
CA LYS A 21 -4.17 -35.49 8.37
C LYS A 21 -2.88 -34.67 8.25
N TYR A 22 -2.78 -33.62 9.06
CA TYR A 22 -1.56 -32.85 9.21
C TYR A 22 -0.99 -32.98 10.62
N ASP A 23 0.32 -32.77 10.72
CA ASP A 23 1.00 -32.74 12.01
C ASP A 23 0.61 -31.51 12.83
N TYR A 24 1.13 -31.43 14.06
CA TYR A 24 0.83 -30.37 15.02
C TYR A 24 1.46 -29.01 14.67
N THR A 25 2.19 -28.89 13.56
CA THR A 25 2.82 -27.64 13.11
C THR A 25 2.05 -26.96 11.96
N PHE A 26 0.96 -27.58 11.51
CA PHE A 26 0.12 -27.06 10.44
C PHE A 26 -0.40 -25.64 10.71
N ASP A 27 -0.88 -25.38 11.92
CA ASP A 27 -1.39 -24.05 12.31
C ASP A 27 -0.29 -22.98 12.24
N VAL A 28 0.95 -23.32 12.58
CA VAL A 28 2.10 -22.43 12.46
C VAL A 28 2.34 -22.08 10.99
N GLU A 29 2.29 -23.05 10.08
CA GLU A 29 2.45 -22.80 8.65
C GLU A 29 1.27 -22.01 8.08
N PHE A 30 0.04 -22.38 8.43
CA PHE A 30 -1.19 -21.69 8.00
C PHE A 30 -1.15 -20.21 8.43
N ASN A 31 -0.85 -19.94 9.70
CA ASN A 31 -0.72 -18.58 10.23
C ASN A 31 0.42 -17.80 9.56
N ALA A 32 1.52 -18.47 9.17
CA ALA A 32 2.58 -17.83 8.41
C ALA A 32 2.09 -17.38 7.02
N LYS A 33 1.28 -18.18 6.32
CA LYS A 33 0.67 -17.78 5.03
C LYS A 33 -0.29 -16.61 5.21
N LEU A 34 -1.16 -16.65 6.22
CA LEU A 34 -2.09 -15.54 6.51
C LEU A 34 -1.34 -14.24 6.79
N LYS A 35 -0.24 -14.32 7.55
CA LYS A 35 0.60 -13.16 7.83
C LYS A 35 1.22 -12.56 6.58
N ASP A 36 1.56 -13.37 5.57
CA ASP A 36 2.06 -12.86 4.29
C ASP A 36 0.94 -12.14 3.51
N LEU A 37 -0.29 -12.64 3.55
CA LEU A 37 -1.46 -11.97 2.98
C LEU A 37 -1.75 -10.62 3.66
N ASP A 38 -1.76 -10.59 5.01
CA ASP A 38 -2.01 -9.37 5.79
C ASP A 38 -0.95 -8.30 5.57
N LYS A 39 0.32 -8.71 5.54
CA LYS A 39 1.44 -7.82 5.21
C LYS A 39 1.26 -7.16 3.85
N PHE A 40 0.82 -7.93 2.85
CA PHE A 40 0.61 -7.41 1.51
C PHE A 40 -0.59 -6.46 1.44
N LEU A 41 -1.67 -6.75 2.18
CA LEU A 41 -2.80 -5.84 2.31
C LEU A 41 -2.38 -4.51 2.96
N PHE A 42 -1.55 -4.56 4.00
CA PHE A 42 -1.00 -3.34 4.58
C PHE A 42 -0.16 -2.54 3.57
N LEU A 43 0.66 -3.21 2.75
CA LEU A 43 1.43 -2.55 1.69
C LEU A 43 0.52 -1.87 0.64
N VAL A 44 -0.61 -2.49 0.31
CA VAL A 44 -1.65 -1.89 -0.55
C VAL A 44 -2.32 -0.70 0.13
N ASP A 45 -2.70 -0.82 1.41
CA ASP A 45 -3.34 0.25 2.17
C ASP A 45 -2.46 1.50 2.29
N MET A 46 -1.14 1.34 2.43
CA MET A 46 -0.22 2.48 2.42
C MET A 46 -0.30 3.31 1.13
N HIS A 47 -0.48 2.68 -0.04
CA HIS A 47 -0.69 3.42 -1.29
C HIS A 47 -2.02 4.14 -1.33
N THR A 48 -3.09 3.51 -0.83
CA THR A 48 -4.40 4.13 -0.72
C THR A 48 -4.35 5.36 0.19
N ILE A 49 -3.61 5.28 1.30
CA ILE A 49 -3.36 6.40 2.20
C ILE A 49 -2.61 7.53 1.49
N ILE A 50 -1.59 7.22 0.69
CA ILE A 50 -0.85 8.25 -0.08
C ILE A 50 -1.78 8.98 -1.04
N ASN A 51 -2.61 8.25 -1.79
CA ASN A 51 -3.56 8.86 -2.71
C ASN A 51 -4.58 9.73 -1.96
N SER A 52 -5.14 9.23 -0.86
CA SER A 52 -6.06 10.00 -0.02
C SER A 52 -5.42 11.27 0.54
N CYS A 53 -4.19 11.21 1.05
CA CYS A 53 -3.48 12.40 1.54
C CYS A 53 -3.21 13.40 0.40
N GLY A 54 -2.92 12.89 -0.80
CA GLY A 54 -2.73 13.68 -2.00
C GLY A 54 -4.01 14.41 -2.41
N ASP A 55 -5.12 13.68 -2.49
CA ASP A 55 -6.44 14.23 -2.82
C ASP A 55 -6.86 15.30 -1.80
N ASP A 56 -6.65 15.04 -0.51
CA ASP A 56 -6.89 16.01 0.57
C ASP A 56 -6.13 17.33 0.31
N LEU A 57 -4.83 17.25 0.02
CA LEU A 57 -3.98 18.42 -0.26
C LEU A 57 -4.37 19.14 -1.57
N LEU A 58 -4.73 18.40 -2.62
CA LEU A 58 -5.15 18.98 -3.90
C LEU A 58 -6.50 19.70 -3.77
N SER A 59 -7.38 19.18 -2.91
CA SER A 59 -8.74 19.69 -2.70
C SER A 59 -8.83 20.96 -1.85
N ILE A 60 -7.72 21.42 -1.26
CA ILE A 60 -7.71 22.65 -0.43
C ILE A 60 -8.26 23.84 -1.22
N THR A 61 -9.29 24.46 -0.70
CA THR A 61 -9.68 25.83 -1.02
C THR A 61 -9.30 26.72 0.17
N ILE A 62 -8.99 28.00 -0.07
CA ILE A 62 -8.55 28.92 0.98
C ILE A 62 -9.57 30.03 1.15
N ASP A 63 -10.39 29.92 2.21
CA ASP A 63 -11.37 30.89 2.66
C ASP A 63 -11.10 31.21 4.16
N ASP A 64 -10.69 32.45 4.46
CA ASP A 64 -10.28 32.98 5.78
C ASP A 64 -8.92 32.51 6.38
N PHE A 65 -8.46 33.24 7.42
CA PHE A 65 -7.15 33.15 8.08
C PHE A 65 -6.93 31.86 8.92
N ASP A 66 -7.98 31.12 9.25
CA ASP A 66 -7.93 29.91 10.11
C ASP A 66 -7.43 28.66 9.38
N GLU A 67 -7.13 28.71 8.07
CA GLU A 67 -6.86 27.50 7.26
C GLU A 67 -5.37 27.15 7.09
N PHE A 68 -4.49 27.95 7.68
CA PHE A 68 -3.05 27.78 7.51
C PHE A 68 -2.49 26.52 8.18
N TRP A 69 -3.02 26.16 9.35
CA TRP A 69 -2.65 24.90 10.01
C TRP A 69 -3.16 23.69 9.22
N LYS A 70 -4.30 23.81 8.51
CA LYS A 70 -4.91 22.76 7.69
C LYS A 70 -4.02 22.46 6.48
N ILE A 71 -3.51 23.49 5.81
CA ILE A 71 -2.52 23.36 4.72
C ILE A 71 -1.29 22.60 5.20
N ASN A 72 -0.67 23.08 6.28
CA ASN A 72 0.55 22.47 6.81
C ASN A 72 0.31 21.03 7.29
N LYS A 73 -0.85 20.74 7.89
CA LYS A 73 -1.23 19.38 8.30
C LYS A 73 -1.39 18.45 7.10
N GLN A 74 -2.08 18.86 6.05
CA GLN A 74 -2.31 18.01 4.88
C GLN A 74 -1.03 17.77 4.09
N LEU A 75 -0.18 18.80 3.93
CA LEU A 75 1.16 18.60 3.39
C LEU A 75 1.96 17.60 4.22
N LEU A 76 2.00 17.79 5.55
CA LEU A 76 2.73 16.92 6.46
C LEU A 76 2.25 15.47 6.36
N ASN A 77 0.94 15.25 6.29
CA ASN A 77 0.35 13.93 6.10
C ASN A 77 0.80 13.29 4.79
N PHE A 78 0.71 14.02 3.67
CA PHE A 78 1.12 13.52 2.36
C PHE A 78 2.61 13.16 2.31
N VAL A 79 3.46 14.10 2.75
CA VAL A 79 4.92 13.93 2.75
C VAL A 79 5.34 12.77 3.66
N ASN A 80 4.73 12.64 4.85
CA ASN A 80 5.00 11.52 5.75
C ASN A 80 4.47 10.18 5.23
N ALA A 81 3.34 10.16 4.52
CA ALA A 81 2.81 8.93 3.92
C ALA A 81 3.79 8.38 2.87
N ILE A 82 4.34 9.25 2.02
CA ILE A 82 5.32 8.88 0.99
C ILE A 82 6.62 8.38 1.61
N TYR A 83 7.15 9.13 2.59
CA TYR A 83 8.38 8.75 3.26
C TYR A 83 8.20 7.46 4.07
N GLY A 84 7.09 7.33 4.78
CA GLY A 84 6.73 6.12 5.52
C GLY A 84 6.63 4.91 4.60
N TYR A 85 6.05 5.06 3.41
CA TYR A 85 6.02 4.00 2.40
C TYR A 85 7.42 3.60 1.93
N LYS A 86 8.31 4.56 1.64
CA LYS A 86 9.72 4.26 1.29
C LYS A 86 10.40 3.42 2.37
N GLU A 87 10.29 3.82 3.64
CA GLU A 87 10.92 3.12 4.77
C GLU A 87 10.29 1.74 5.02
N TYR A 88 8.96 1.66 4.92
CA TYR A 88 8.26 0.40 5.07
C TYR A 88 8.65 -0.60 3.98
N VAL A 89 8.65 -0.20 2.71
CA VAL A 89 9.04 -1.10 1.61
C VAL A 89 10.48 -1.61 1.77
N ASN A 90 11.38 -0.74 2.21
CA ASN A 90 12.78 -1.12 2.45
C ASN A 90 12.95 -2.13 3.60
N SER A 91 12.03 -2.14 4.57
CA SER A 91 12.02 -3.08 5.69
C SER A 91 11.10 -4.30 5.48
N TYR A 92 10.15 -4.20 4.56
CA TYR A 92 9.17 -5.24 4.22
C TYR A 92 9.84 -6.49 3.65
N GLU A 93 10.68 -6.29 2.65
CA GLU A 93 11.40 -7.34 1.93
C GLU A 93 12.68 -6.71 1.36
N PRO A 94 13.89 -7.13 1.79
CA PRO A 94 15.14 -6.54 1.32
C PRO A 94 15.28 -6.51 -0.21
N SER A 95 14.64 -7.45 -0.91
CA SER A 95 14.64 -7.53 -2.37
C SER A 95 13.82 -6.42 -3.06
N LEU A 96 12.99 -5.68 -2.33
CA LEU A 96 12.25 -4.53 -2.85
C LEU A 96 13.06 -3.23 -2.85
N LYS A 97 14.11 -3.16 -2.02
CA LYS A 97 14.97 -1.98 -1.91
C LYS A 97 15.57 -1.53 -3.26
N PRO A 98 16.07 -2.42 -4.13
CA PRO A 98 16.55 -2.01 -5.46
C PRO A 98 15.46 -1.35 -6.33
N ILE A 99 14.19 -1.74 -6.16
CA ILE A 99 13.07 -1.12 -6.89
C ILE A 99 12.86 0.30 -6.39
N THR A 100 12.71 0.50 -5.08
CA THR A 100 12.48 1.84 -4.50
C THR A 100 13.66 2.78 -4.71
N GLU A 101 14.90 2.28 -4.63
CA GLU A 101 16.11 3.06 -4.93
C GLU A 101 16.21 3.44 -6.40
N LYS A 102 15.85 2.54 -7.32
CA LYS A 102 15.76 2.87 -8.75
C LYS A 102 14.81 4.03 -8.98
N TYR A 103 13.60 3.99 -8.40
CA TYR A 103 12.64 5.09 -8.54
C TYR A 103 13.12 6.36 -7.87
N TYR A 104 13.71 6.29 -6.67
CA TYR A 104 14.30 7.45 -6.00
C TYR A 104 15.39 8.12 -6.85
N ASN A 105 16.20 7.35 -7.58
CA ASN A 105 17.25 7.90 -8.44
C ASN A 105 16.73 8.41 -9.79
N MET A 106 15.65 7.83 -10.32
CA MET A 106 15.10 8.15 -11.64
C MET A 106 13.99 9.22 -11.63
N LYS A 107 13.23 9.31 -10.54
CA LYS A 107 12.01 10.12 -10.46
C LYS A 107 12.27 11.42 -9.71
N LYS A 108 12.25 12.53 -10.45
CA LYS A 108 12.59 13.86 -9.96
C LYS A 108 11.72 14.28 -8.78
N TRP A 109 10.41 14.13 -8.89
CA TRP A 109 9.46 14.67 -7.91
C TRP A 109 9.32 13.75 -6.69
N TYR A 110 9.31 12.44 -6.89
CA TYR A 110 9.38 11.47 -5.80
C TYR A 110 10.67 11.61 -4.98
N ARG A 111 11.81 11.87 -5.63
CA ARG A 111 13.05 12.21 -4.91
C ARG A 111 12.90 13.51 -4.12
N PHE A 112 12.42 14.56 -4.80
CA PHE A 112 12.20 15.86 -4.18
C PHE A 112 11.37 15.74 -2.89
N ILE A 113 10.23 15.05 -2.90
CA ILE A 113 9.35 14.98 -1.73
C ILE A 113 9.98 14.18 -0.58
N CYS A 114 10.77 13.15 -0.90
CA CYS A 114 11.51 12.37 0.10
C CYS A 114 12.62 13.21 0.76
N ASP A 115 13.37 13.95 -0.04
CA ASP A 115 14.43 14.84 0.44
C ASP A 115 13.82 16.00 1.24
N PHE A 116 12.80 16.65 0.67
CA PHE A 116 12.02 17.70 1.33
C PHE A 116 11.57 17.23 2.73
N ARG A 117 10.97 16.05 2.85
CA ARG A 117 10.59 15.48 4.16
C ARG A 117 11.74 15.49 5.17
N ASN A 118 12.89 14.95 4.75
CA ASN A 118 14.02 14.71 5.63
C ASN A 118 14.67 15.98 6.16
N TYR A 119 14.67 17.05 5.36
CA TYR A 119 15.36 18.28 5.72
C TYR A 119 14.43 19.34 6.31
N ILE A 120 13.14 19.30 5.97
CA ILE A 120 12.24 20.43 6.21
C ILE A 120 11.25 20.21 7.33
N ILE A 121 10.74 18.97 7.52
CA ILE A 121 9.74 18.70 8.56
C ILE A 121 10.35 18.72 9.97
N HIS A 122 11.62 18.34 10.11
CA HIS A 122 12.32 18.46 11.39
C HIS A 122 12.59 19.92 11.80
N GLN A 123 12.54 20.86 10.86
CA GLN A 123 12.76 22.30 11.09
C GLN A 123 11.46 23.11 11.20
N SER A 124 10.29 22.46 11.16
CA SER A 124 8.98 23.13 11.19
C SER A 124 8.85 24.22 10.13
N ILE A 125 9.35 24.02 8.90
CA ILE A 125 9.10 25.00 7.85
C ILE A 125 7.62 24.94 7.52
N ILE A 126 7.01 26.09 7.73
CA ILE A 126 5.60 26.35 7.54
C ILE A 126 5.46 26.89 6.12
N ILE A 127 4.61 26.27 5.28
CA ILE A 127 4.17 26.89 4.02
C ILE A 127 3.46 28.19 4.38
N LYS A 128 4.01 29.33 3.94
CA LYS A 128 3.49 30.68 4.21
C LYS A 128 2.71 31.30 3.05
N ASP A 129 3.02 30.86 1.84
CA ASP A 129 2.55 31.48 0.63
C ASP A 129 1.46 30.65 -0.03
N TYR A 130 0.37 31.32 -0.40
CA TYR A 130 -0.74 30.73 -1.13
C TYR A 130 -1.34 31.71 -2.12
N ARG A 131 -2.03 31.18 -3.12
CA ARG A 131 -2.76 31.96 -4.12
C ARG A 131 -4.27 31.82 -3.88
N PRO A 132 -4.98 32.90 -3.51
CA PRO A 132 -6.40 32.86 -3.19
C PRO A 132 -7.31 32.38 -4.34
N SER A 133 -6.92 32.62 -5.60
CA SER A 133 -7.79 32.34 -6.76
C SER A 133 -8.04 30.85 -7.03
N ASP A 134 -7.12 29.98 -6.63
CA ASP A 134 -7.19 28.52 -6.87
C ASP A 134 -6.72 27.68 -5.67
N GLY A 135 -6.45 28.33 -4.54
CA GLY A 135 -5.99 27.69 -3.31
C GLY A 135 -4.64 26.99 -3.45
N ASP A 136 -3.84 27.33 -4.47
CA ASP A 136 -2.51 26.76 -4.62
C ASP A 136 -1.58 27.25 -3.52
N VAL A 137 -0.64 26.40 -3.13
CA VAL A 137 0.24 26.59 -1.98
C VAL A 137 1.69 26.45 -2.44
N PHE A 138 2.54 27.35 -1.97
CA PHE A 138 3.88 27.50 -2.52
C PHE A 138 4.95 27.36 -1.45
N ILE A 139 6.08 26.79 -1.85
CA ILE A 139 7.33 26.99 -1.12
C ILE A 139 8.18 28.00 -1.88
N ASN A 140 8.79 28.91 -1.13
CA ASN A 140 9.82 29.80 -1.65
C ASN A 140 11.17 29.07 -1.60
N ILE A 141 11.77 28.83 -2.76
CA ILE A 141 13.04 28.09 -2.89
C ILE A 141 14.17 28.81 -2.14
N GLU A 142 14.25 30.15 -2.25
CA GLU A 142 15.23 30.97 -1.57
C GLU A 142 15.04 30.93 -0.03
N GLU A 143 13.80 31.01 0.45
CA GLU A 143 13.51 30.90 1.89
C GLU A 143 13.95 29.55 2.44
N VAL A 144 13.60 28.47 1.74
CA VAL A 144 13.99 27.11 2.12
C VAL A 144 15.52 26.97 2.14
N ALA A 145 16.21 27.44 1.11
CA ALA A 145 17.67 27.41 1.05
C ALA A 145 18.33 28.22 2.18
N GLY A 146 17.76 29.38 2.52
CA GLY A 146 18.17 30.21 3.65
C GLY A 146 18.02 29.47 4.98
N LEU A 147 16.84 28.92 5.25
CA LEU A 147 16.55 28.18 6.48
C LEU A 147 17.52 27.00 6.69
N LEU A 148 17.81 26.26 5.63
CA LEU A 148 18.76 25.14 5.69
C LEU A 148 20.19 25.60 5.96
N SER A 149 20.58 26.78 5.49
CA SER A 149 21.94 27.34 5.65
C SER A 149 22.15 27.98 7.02
N GLU A 150 21.09 28.55 7.60
CA GLU A 150 21.12 29.24 8.90
C GLU A 150 20.98 28.29 10.10
N TYR A 151 20.49 27.07 9.87
CA TYR A 151 20.29 26.10 10.94
C TYR A 151 21.62 25.58 11.52
N ASP A 152 21.73 25.60 12.85
CA ASP A 152 22.90 25.06 13.56
C ASP A 152 22.79 23.54 13.72
N TYR A 153 23.49 22.79 12.86
CA TYR A 153 23.46 21.33 12.87
C TYR A 153 24.43 20.75 13.91
N PRO A 154 23.95 19.88 14.81
CA PRO A 154 24.80 19.29 15.85
C PRO A 154 25.83 18.28 15.31
N LYS A 155 25.69 17.83 14.06
CA LYS A 155 26.59 16.85 13.44
C LYS A 155 26.99 17.27 12.02
N ASP A 156 28.28 17.14 11.70
CA ASP A 156 28.83 17.52 10.38
C ASP A 156 28.19 16.83 9.18
N TRP A 157 27.73 15.59 9.34
CA TRP A 157 27.06 14.88 8.25
C TRP A 157 25.64 15.45 8.00
N GLN A 158 24.98 16.00 9.02
CA GLN A 158 23.67 16.65 8.84
C GLN A 158 23.83 17.96 8.07
N ARG A 159 24.85 18.76 8.42
CA ARG A 159 25.21 19.97 7.69
C ARG A 159 25.49 19.68 6.21
N ARG A 160 26.38 18.72 5.92
CA ARG A 160 26.70 18.33 4.54
C ARG A 160 25.48 17.90 3.75
N ASN A 161 24.60 17.11 4.36
CA ASN A 161 23.36 16.68 3.71
C ASN A 161 22.41 17.86 3.41
N ALA A 162 22.34 18.86 4.30
CA ALA A 162 21.55 20.07 4.08
C ALA A 162 22.15 20.98 2.99
N GLU A 163 23.47 21.08 2.91
CA GLU A 163 24.18 21.76 1.81
C GLU A 163 23.89 21.08 0.47
N GLU A 164 23.97 19.75 0.41
CA GLU A 164 23.63 18.96 -0.79
C GLU A 164 22.17 19.20 -1.21
N PHE A 165 21.23 19.20 -0.28
CA PHE A 165 19.82 19.47 -0.58
C PHE A 165 19.59 20.93 -0.99
N THR A 166 20.35 21.89 -0.44
CA THR A 166 20.29 23.31 -0.82
C THR A 166 20.71 23.51 -2.27
N GLU A 167 21.76 22.82 -2.73
CA GLU A 167 22.15 22.85 -4.15
C GLU A 167 21.12 22.13 -5.02
N TRP A 168 20.55 21.04 -4.52
CA TRP A 168 19.51 20.30 -5.23
C TRP A 168 18.22 21.12 -5.42
N ILE A 169 17.70 21.79 -4.39
CA ILE A 169 16.44 22.53 -4.48
C ILE A 169 16.55 23.72 -5.45
N LYS A 170 17.73 24.34 -5.57
CA LYS A 170 17.99 25.41 -6.56
C LYS A 170 17.85 24.92 -8.00
N THR A 171 18.01 23.62 -8.27
CA THR A 171 17.81 23.08 -9.64
C THR A 171 16.34 23.11 -10.09
N PHE A 172 15.38 23.28 -9.15
CA PHE A 172 13.95 23.37 -9.43
C PHE A 172 13.48 24.77 -9.82
N LYS A 173 14.37 25.76 -9.89
CA LYS A 173 14.04 27.12 -10.35
C LYS A 173 13.43 27.15 -11.76
N GLY A 174 13.78 26.19 -12.62
CA GLY A 174 13.20 26.07 -13.95
C GLY A 174 11.75 25.56 -13.95
N ASP A 175 11.27 25.00 -12.84
CA ASP A 175 9.92 24.47 -12.67
C ASP A 175 9.04 25.33 -11.75
N SER A 176 9.57 26.48 -11.29
CA SER A 176 8.90 27.38 -10.36
C SER A 176 8.40 28.65 -11.06
N LEU A 177 7.59 29.42 -10.34
CA LEU A 177 7.15 30.74 -10.75
C LEU A 177 8.10 31.80 -10.17
N GLU A 178 8.67 32.65 -11.02
CA GLU A 178 9.52 33.76 -10.61
C GLU A 178 8.68 35.00 -10.24
N ILE A 179 8.87 35.53 -9.03
CA ILE A 179 8.23 36.75 -8.55
C ILE A 179 9.24 37.58 -7.76
N LYS A 180 9.57 38.78 -8.25
CA LYS A 180 10.42 39.76 -7.56
C LYS A 180 11.69 39.11 -6.98
N ASP A 181 12.43 38.42 -7.85
CA ASP A 181 13.70 37.74 -7.57
C ASP A 181 13.61 36.44 -6.72
N ASN A 182 12.41 36.01 -6.33
CA ASN A 182 12.18 34.72 -5.65
C ASN A 182 11.49 33.70 -6.57
N HIS A 183 11.68 32.43 -6.25
CA HIS A 183 11.17 31.29 -7.01
C HIS A 183 10.19 30.48 -6.17
N PHE A 184 8.93 30.41 -6.61
CA PHE A 184 7.83 29.77 -5.90
C PHE A 184 7.43 28.46 -6.56
N LEU A 185 7.58 27.35 -5.84
CA LEU A 185 7.22 26.02 -6.32
C LEU A 185 5.83 25.62 -5.81
N SER A 186 4.91 25.34 -6.73
CA SER A 186 3.55 24.90 -6.41
C SER A 186 3.54 23.49 -5.83
N MET A 187 3.10 23.36 -4.58
CA MET A 187 3.01 22.08 -3.89
C MET A 187 1.82 21.24 -4.33
N LYS A 188 0.76 21.83 -4.90
CA LYS A 188 -0.29 21.04 -5.57
C LYS A 188 0.19 20.42 -6.88
N ASN A 189 0.96 21.18 -7.68
CA ASN A 189 1.57 20.63 -8.88
C ASN A 189 2.57 19.53 -8.54
N VAL A 190 3.45 19.76 -7.56
CA VAL A 190 4.40 18.74 -7.06
C VAL A 190 3.65 17.49 -6.61
N THR A 191 2.60 17.63 -5.80
CA THR A 191 1.77 16.51 -5.32
C THR A 191 1.22 15.67 -6.49
N SER A 192 0.65 16.32 -7.50
CA SER A 192 0.12 15.64 -8.69
C SER A 192 1.20 14.86 -9.44
N LEU A 193 2.39 15.45 -9.59
CA LEU A 193 3.52 14.82 -10.27
C LEU A 193 4.09 13.64 -9.46
N VAL A 194 4.19 13.77 -8.15
CA VAL A 194 4.61 12.70 -7.25
C VAL A 194 3.65 11.51 -7.33
N ILE A 195 2.34 11.72 -7.21
CA ILE A 195 1.33 10.64 -7.28
C ILE A 195 1.48 9.89 -8.61
N LYS A 196 1.64 10.61 -9.72
CA LYS A 196 1.86 10.02 -11.04
C LYS A 196 3.14 9.17 -11.10
N GLU A 197 4.26 9.68 -10.57
CA GLU A 197 5.52 8.94 -10.52
C GLU A 197 5.43 7.71 -9.62
N MET A 198 4.73 7.82 -8.49
CA MET A 198 4.53 6.74 -7.53
C MET A 198 3.60 5.64 -8.03
N SER A 199 2.61 5.97 -8.88
CA SER A 199 1.72 4.93 -9.43
C SER A 199 2.49 3.87 -10.24
N GLN A 200 3.58 4.25 -10.91
CA GLN A 200 4.43 3.29 -11.62
C GLN A 200 5.22 2.42 -10.63
N MET A 201 5.79 3.03 -9.60
CA MET A 201 6.51 2.31 -8.54
C MET A 201 5.59 1.35 -7.78
N LYS A 202 4.34 1.76 -7.52
CA LYS A 202 3.31 0.94 -6.89
C LYS A 202 3.15 -0.39 -7.63
N ASP A 203 2.90 -0.33 -8.94
CA ASP A 203 2.62 -1.53 -9.72
C ASP A 203 3.82 -2.47 -9.73
N ASP A 204 5.04 -1.95 -9.87
CA ASP A 204 6.28 -2.74 -9.81
C ASP A 204 6.49 -3.41 -8.44
N VAL A 205 6.29 -2.65 -7.34
CA VAL A 205 6.46 -3.15 -5.97
C VAL A 205 5.40 -4.21 -5.65
N LEU A 206 4.13 -3.92 -5.92
CA LEU A 206 3.04 -4.85 -5.65
C LEU A 206 3.18 -6.13 -6.49
N MET A 207 3.59 -6.02 -7.76
CA MET A 207 3.77 -7.18 -8.61
C MET A 207 4.95 -8.05 -8.15
N PHE A 208 6.04 -7.43 -7.70
CA PHE A 208 7.17 -8.16 -7.14
C PHE A 208 6.75 -8.91 -5.86
N ALA A 209 6.13 -8.22 -4.91
CA ALA A 209 5.70 -8.81 -3.65
C ALA A 209 4.65 -9.91 -3.88
N TYR A 210 3.72 -9.70 -4.84
CA TYR A 210 2.74 -10.71 -5.23
C TYR A 210 3.42 -11.99 -5.72
N LYS A 211 4.33 -11.87 -6.70
CA LYS A 211 5.03 -13.04 -7.27
C LYS A 211 5.89 -13.76 -6.25
N LYS A 212 6.57 -13.02 -5.37
CA LYS A 212 7.53 -13.58 -4.42
C LYS A 212 6.87 -14.26 -3.23
N SER A 213 5.83 -13.66 -2.65
CA SER A 213 5.28 -14.08 -1.35
C SER A 213 3.81 -14.50 -1.41
N ILE A 214 3.00 -13.81 -2.22
CA ILE A 214 1.55 -14.01 -2.21
C ILE A 214 1.12 -15.16 -3.09
N LYS A 215 1.59 -15.22 -4.33
CA LYS A 215 1.26 -16.32 -5.24
C LYS A 215 1.60 -17.69 -4.62
N PRO A 216 2.78 -17.92 -4.01
CA PRO A 216 3.06 -19.17 -3.32
C PRO A 216 2.10 -19.46 -2.16
N SER A 217 1.73 -18.44 -1.38
CA SER A 217 0.80 -18.58 -0.26
C SER A 217 -0.62 -18.93 -0.73
N LEU A 218 -1.09 -18.32 -1.82
CA LEU A 218 -2.40 -18.63 -2.41
C LEU A 218 -2.44 -20.05 -2.99
N VAL A 219 -1.38 -20.47 -3.70
CA VAL A 219 -1.25 -21.84 -4.20
C VAL A 219 -1.27 -22.83 -3.04
N TRP A 220 -0.50 -22.57 -1.98
CA TRP A 220 -0.49 -23.42 -0.79
C TRP A 220 -1.86 -23.51 -0.14
N LEU A 221 -2.61 -22.41 -0.02
CA LEU A 221 -3.97 -22.42 0.54
C LEU A 221 -4.92 -23.27 -0.31
N LEU A 222 -4.85 -23.15 -1.64
CA LEU A 222 -5.65 -23.96 -2.57
C LEU A 222 -5.36 -25.45 -2.45
N GLU A 223 -4.10 -25.84 -2.20
CA GLU A 223 -3.70 -27.24 -1.98
C GLU A 223 -4.32 -27.83 -0.70
N GLN A 224 -4.71 -27.00 0.27
CA GLN A 224 -5.37 -27.46 1.50
C GLN A 224 -6.89 -27.67 1.33
N ILE A 225 -7.46 -27.33 0.17
CA ILE A 225 -8.89 -27.43 -0.09
C ILE A 225 -9.17 -28.72 -0.88
N PRO A 226 -9.94 -29.68 -0.33
CA PRO A 226 -10.21 -30.94 -1.03
C PRO A 226 -11.14 -30.72 -2.23
N LYS A 227 -11.00 -31.61 -3.22
CA LYS A 227 -11.86 -31.68 -4.40
C LYS A 227 -12.67 -32.96 -4.40
N VAL A 228 -13.97 -32.86 -4.63
CA VAL A 228 -14.87 -34.00 -4.88
C VAL A 228 -15.37 -33.88 -6.30
N ASP A 229 -15.19 -34.92 -7.10
CA ASP A 229 -15.50 -34.92 -8.54
C ASP A 229 -14.89 -33.74 -9.31
N GLY A 230 -13.69 -33.31 -8.89
CA GLY A 230 -12.96 -32.19 -9.48
C GLY A 230 -13.41 -30.79 -9.01
N ILE A 231 -14.41 -30.71 -8.13
CA ILE A 231 -14.96 -29.45 -7.62
C ILE A 231 -14.42 -29.19 -6.21
N PHE A 232 -13.84 -28.00 -6.00
CA PHE A 232 -13.39 -27.55 -4.69
C PHE A 232 -14.53 -27.52 -3.68
N GLN A 233 -14.31 -28.09 -2.51
CA GLN A 233 -15.23 -28.11 -1.39
C GLN A 233 -14.93 -26.97 -0.41
N TYR A 234 -15.82 -26.67 0.52
CA TYR A 234 -15.49 -25.80 1.65
C TYR A 234 -14.83 -26.62 2.74
N ALA A 235 -13.60 -26.26 3.15
CA ALA A 235 -12.78 -27.06 4.04
C ALA A 235 -12.66 -26.45 5.46
N PHE A 236 -12.68 -27.34 6.45
CA PHE A 236 -12.35 -27.06 7.84
C PHE A 236 -11.19 -27.97 8.25
N ILE A 237 -10.10 -27.37 8.72
CA ILE A 237 -8.92 -28.12 9.19
C ILE A 237 -8.87 -27.99 10.70
N VAL A 238 -9.23 -29.07 11.40
CA VAL A 238 -9.59 -29.04 12.82
C VAL A 238 -8.56 -29.78 13.66
N ASP A 239 -8.05 -29.15 14.71
CA ASP A 239 -7.25 -29.85 15.72
C ASP A 239 -8.14 -30.59 16.71
N LYS A 240 -8.38 -31.88 16.45
CA LYS A 240 -9.18 -32.74 17.32
C LYS A 240 -8.52 -33.06 18.68
N ALA A 241 -7.25 -32.67 18.87
CA ALA A 241 -6.49 -33.01 20.07
C ALA A 241 -6.43 -31.90 21.13
N ASN A 242 -6.68 -30.64 20.75
CA ASN A 242 -6.61 -29.48 21.66
C ASN A 242 -8.00 -28.85 21.82
N MET A 243 -8.38 -28.59 23.08
CA MET A 243 -9.63 -27.90 23.43
C MET A 243 -9.30 -26.52 24.04
N PRO A 244 -9.90 -25.40 23.57
CA PRO A 244 -10.87 -25.34 22.47
C PRO A 244 -10.24 -25.71 21.13
N GLU A 245 -11.03 -26.34 20.26
CA GLU A 245 -10.60 -26.77 18.92
C GLU A 245 -10.08 -25.57 18.13
N SER A 246 -8.87 -25.71 17.58
CA SER A 246 -8.35 -24.77 16.59
C SER A 246 -8.89 -25.17 15.21
N ILE A 247 -9.47 -24.22 14.49
CA ILE A 247 -10.05 -24.43 13.16
C ILE A 247 -9.35 -23.48 12.18
N CYS A 248 -8.84 -24.04 11.08
CA CYS A 248 -8.30 -23.28 9.96
C CYS A 248 -9.21 -23.45 8.73
N GLU A 249 -9.62 -22.33 8.14
CA GLU A 249 -10.56 -22.28 7.01
C GLU A 249 -9.86 -21.70 5.76
N PRO A 250 -9.20 -22.53 4.94
CA PRO A 250 -8.44 -22.05 3.77
C PRO A 250 -9.33 -21.34 2.74
N ASN A 251 -10.58 -21.79 2.53
CA ASN A 251 -11.53 -21.13 1.63
C ASN A 251 -11.84 -19.70 2.11
N TYR A 252 -12.19 -19.52 3.39
CA TYR A 252 -12.48 -18.20 3.96
C TYR A 252 -11.29 -17.26 3.82
N ALA A 253 -10.10 -17.72 4.22
CA ALA A 253 -8.87 -16.93 4.14
C ALA A 253 -8.56 -16.48 2.71
N LEU A 254 -8.68 -17.41 1.74
CA LEU A 254 -8.49 -17.13 0.32
C LEU A 254 -9.50 -16.08 -0.17
N GLU A 255 -10.80 -16.34 0.02
CA GLU A 255 -11.87 -15.50 -0.48
C GLU A 255 -11.89 -14.11 0.18
N ASP A 256 -11.62 -14.01 1.48
CA ASP A 256 -11.51 -12.72 2.18
C ASP A 256 -10.37 -11.87 1.58
N PHE A 257 -9.21 -12.48 1.35
CA PHE A 257 -8.08 -11.80 0.74
C PHE A 257 -8.45 -11.29 -0.67
N VAL A 258 -9.05 -12.13 -1.52
CA VAL A 258 -9.48 -11.72 -2.87
C VAL A 258 -10.46 -10.56 -2.82
N ARG A 259 -11.47 -10.67 -1.95
CA ARG A 259 -12.50 -9.65 -1.76
C ARG A 259 -11.88 -8.31 -1.37
N ARG A 260 -10.97 -8.31 -0.39
CA ARG A 260 -10.27 -7.11 0.07
C ARG A 260 -9.39 -6.51 -1.03
N MET A 261 -8.69 -7.34 -1.80
CA MET A 261 -7.88 -6.89 -2.93
C MET A 261 -8.72 -6.20 -4.01
N ILE A 262 -9.84 -6.81 -4.42
CA ILE A 262 -10.77 -6.20 -5.40
C ILE A 262 -11.35 -4.90 -4.86
N LYS A 263 -11.74 -4.87 -3.59
CA LYS A 263 -12.31 -3.67 -2.95
C LYS A 263 -11.30 -2.52 -2.93
N THR A 264 -10.03 -2.78 -2.61
CA THR A 264 -9.02 -1.73 -2.45
C THR A 264 -8.38 -1.29 -3.76
N LEU A 265 -8.06 -2.22 -4.67
CA LEU A 265 -7.37 -1.90 -5.92
C LEU A 265 -8.27 -1.81 -7.15
N GLY A 266 -9.49 -2.34 -7.07
CA GLY A 266 -10.32 -2.62 -8.24
C GLY A 266 -9.86 -3.88 -8.98
N ASP A 267 -10.83 -4.60 -9.54
CA ASP A 267 -10.63 -5.78 -10.38
C ASP A 267 -9.90 -5.48 -11.69
N ASP A 268 -9.85 -4.22 -12.11
CA ASP A 268 -9.06 -3.79 -13.26
C ASP A 268 -7.56 -3.69 -12.98
N SER A 269 -7.15 -3.69 -11.71
CA SER A 269 -5.74 -3.66 -11.34
C SER A 269 -4.99 -4.91 -11.82
N ILE A 270 -3.72 -4.73 -12.17
CA ILE A 270 -2.87 -5.83 -12.65
C ILE A 270 -2.77 -6.97 -11.63
N ILE A 271 -2.77 -6.65 -10.33
CA ILE A 271 -2.71 -7.64 -9.25
C ILE A 271 -4.00 -8.44 -9.15
N CYS A 272 -5.17 -7.78 -9.19
CA CYS A 272 -6.44 -8.50 -9.14
C CYS A 272 -6.63 -9.39 -10.37
N LYS A 273 -6.19 -8.93 -11.56
CA LYS A 273 -6.19 -9.76 -12.78
C LYS A 273 -5.32 -11.00 -12.62
N GLU A 274 -4.10 -10.86 -12.11
CA GLU A 274 -3.22 -12.00 -11.86
C GLU A 274 -3.76 -12.98 -10.80
N LEU A 275 -4.44 -12.45 -9.78
CA LEU A 275 -5.08 -13.26 -8.74
C LEU A 275 -6.27 -14.04 -9.32
N LEU A 276 -7.17 -13.38 -10.05
CA LEU A 276 -8.33 -14.04 -10.66
C LEU A 276 -7.90 -15.07 -11.71
N ASN A 277 -6.85 -14.77 -12.49
CA ASN A 277 -6.26 -15.73 -13.43
C ASN A 277 -5.64 -16.95 -12.71
N LEU A 278 -5.05 -16.75 -11.53
CA LEU A 278 -4.56 -17.86 -10.71
C LEU A 278 -5.73 -18.77 -10.32
N LEU A 279 -6.80 -18.21 -9.77
CA LEU A 279 -7.97 -18.99 -9.35
C LEU A 279 -8.63 -19.75 -10.50
N ASP A 280 -8.81 -19.09 -11.64
CA ASP A 280 -9.36 -19.71 -12.85
C ASP A 280 -8.49 -20.89 -13.32
N ARG A 281 -7.15 -20.70 -13.36
CA ARG A 281 -6.21 -21.75 -13.75
C ARG A 281 -6.25 -22.96 -12.82
N GLU A 282 -6.37 -22.74 -11.51
CA GLU A 282 -6.45 -23.82 -10.52
C GLU A 282 -7.85 -24.48 -10.46
N GLY A 283 -8.85 -23.90 -11.17
CA GLY A 283 -10.22 -24.39 -11.28
C GLY A 283 -11.15 -23.93 -10.15
N TYR A 284 -10.77 -22.88 -9.39
CA TYR A 284 -11.56 -22.34 -8.29
C TYR A 284 -12.68 -21.43 -8.83
N SER A 285 -13.82 -22.05 -9.17
CA SER A 285 -14.89 -21.42 -9.94
C SER A 285 -16.13 -21.04 -9.12
N LEU A 286 -16.30 -21.64 -7.94
CA LEU A 286 -17.42 -21.40 -7.03
C LEU A 286 -16.88 -20.76 -5.74
N PHE A 287 -17.38 -19.56 -5.42
CA PHE A 287 -17.03 -18.82 -4.21
C PHE A 287 -18.15 -19.02 -3.19
N TYR A 288 -17.78 -19.45 -2.00
CA TYR A 288 -18.72 -19.80 -0.94
C TYR A 288 -19.31 -18.56 -0.28
N ASN A 289 -18.54 -17.48 -0.18
CA ASN A 289 -19.02 -16.18 0.25
C ASN A 289 -19.95 -15.57 -0.82
N GLY A 290 -21.25 -15.90 -0.71
CA GLY A 290 -22.31 -15.52 -1.65
C GLY A 290 -22.79 -16.64 -2.57
N ASN A 291 -22.27 -17.87 -2.42
CA ASN A 291 -22.59 -19.06 -3.23
C ASN A 291 -22.69 -18.73 -4.73
N CYS A 292 -21.61 -18.18 -5.27
CA CYS A 292 -21.65 -17.50 -6.56
C CYS A 292 -20.41 -17.76 -7.42
N GLY A 293 -20.57 -17.58 -8.73
CA GLY A 293 -19.44 -17.64 -9.65
C GLY A 293 -18.56 -16.39 -9.56
N ILE A 294 -17.35 -16.47 -10.14
CA ILE A 294 -16.35 -15.39 -10.08
C ILE A 294 -16.88 -14.00 -10.49
N LYS A 295 -17.78 -13.92 -11.48
CA LYS A 295 -18.37 -12.64 -11.94
C LYS A 295 -19.25 -11.99 -10.87
N ASP A 296 -20.10 -12.80 -10.23
CA ASP A 296 -20.98 -12.34 -9.17
C ASP A 296 -20.19 -12.02 -7.90
N PHE A 297 -19.15 -12.81 -7.60
CA PHE A 297 -18.22 -12.53 -6.51
C PHE A 297 -17.55 -11.15 -6.67
N ILE A 298 -16.99 -10.84 -7.85
CA ILE A 298 -16.39 -9.53 -8.15
C ILE A 298 -17.42 -8.41 -7.96
N LYS A 299 -18.65 -8.60 -8.46
CA LYS A 299 -19.73 -7.63 -8.32
C LYS A 299 -20.07 -7.38 -6.85
N ASN A 300 -20.17 -8.44 -6.05
CA ASN A 300 -20.50 -8.36 -4.62
C ASN A 300 -19.36 -7.71 -3.82
N ALA A 301 -18.11 -8.04 -4.14
CA ALA A 301 -16.92 -7.46 -3.50
C ALA A 301 -16.84 -5.93 -3.65
N ARG A 302 -17.33 -5.40 -4.79
CA ARG A 302 -17.42 -3.94 -5.02
C ARG A 302 -18.49 -3.24 -4.16
N ILE A 303 -19.53 -3.97 -3.74
CA ILE A 303 -20.72 -3.39 -3.07
C ILE A 303 -20.64 -3.56 -1.55
N SER A 304 -19.94 -4.58 -1.05
CA SER A 304 -19.84 -4.86 0.39
C SER A 304 -19.17 -3.70 1.15
N LYS A 305 -19.94 -3.06 2.04
CA LYS A 305 -19.47 -2.01 2.98
C LYS A 305 -18.36 -2.51 3.88
#